data_AF-A0A946QH61-F1
#
_entry.id   AF-A0A946QH61-F1
#
_cell.length_a   1.000
_cell.length_b   1.000
_cell.length_c   1.000
_cell.angle_alpha   90.00
_cell.angle_beta   90.00
_cell.angle_gamma   90.00
#
_symmetry.space_group_name_H-M   'P 1'
#
loop_
_entity.id
_entity.type
_entity.pdbx_description
1 polymer ?
#
loop_
_entity_poly.entity_id
_entity_poly.type
_entity_poly.pdbx_seq_one_letter_code
_entity_poly.pdbx_strand_id
1 'polypeptide(L)'
;MAKLFYTGNREAKLLSKIESSKERERIRTISTIRDNIDSFSNKVSMKLIESKLVETVSKSSIQNQIARCLDALCKAEDFDIDYMVAPFRTLISNPNIASLYLTAFIIEKLINHKDVIDVYGSDEDIYFCIQKELGALLPRS
;
A
#
# COMPACT_ATOMS: atom_id res chain seq x y z
N MET A 1 25.24 34.43 -10.41
CA MET A 1 25.56 33.34 -11.37
C MET A 1 24.93 32.06 -10.86
N ALA A 2 23.87 31.58 -11.51
CA ALA A 2 23.25 30.30 -11.15
C ALA A 2 24.23 29.16 -11.44
N LYS A 3 24.55 28.33 -10.44
CA LYS A 3 25.29 27.08 -10.65
C LYS A 3 24.37 26.14 -11.44
N LEU A 4 24.58 26.07 -12.76
CA LEU A 4 24.04 25.01 -13.59
C LEU A 4 24.68 23.69 -13.14
N PHE A 5 23.92 22.85 -12.45
CA PHE A 5 24.30 21.47 -12.21
C PHE A 5 24.27 20.74 -13.55
N TYR A 6 25.44 20.54 -14.16
CA TYR A 6 25.59 19.67 -15.32
C TYR A 6 25.49 18.22 -14.84
N THR A 7 24.26 17.70 -14.72
CA THR A 7 24.03 16.27 -14.55
C THR A 7 24.26 15.62 -15.91
N GLY A 8 25.30 14.78 -16.03
CA GLY A 8 25.66 14.16 -17.30
C GLY A 8 24.48 13.39 -17.92
N ASN A 9 24.30 13.49 -19.24
CA ASN A 9 23.20 12.91 -20.02
C ASN A 9 22.83 11.44 -19.70
N ARG A 10 23.75 10.65 -19.12
CA ARG A 10 23.47 9.29 -18.66
C ARG A 10 22.69 9.25 -17.35
N GLU A 11 23.05 10.04 -16.35
CA GLU A 11 22.38 10.07 -15.05
C GLU A 11 20.95 10.58 -15.18
N ALA A 12 20.73 11.69 -15.90
CA ALA A 12 19.39 12.21 -16.18
C ALA A 12 18.51 11.21 -16.95
N LYS A 13 19.10 10.41 -17.86
CA LYS A 13 18.40 9.36 -18.61
C LYS A 13 18.10 8.13 -17.76
N LEU A 14 18.95 7.83 -16.77
CA LEU A 14 18.69 6.77 -15.80
C LEU A 14 17.61 7.19 -14.81
N LEU A 15 17.67 8.41 -14.29
CA LEU A 15 16.67 8.98 -13.38
C LEU A 15 15.28 9.01 -14.02
N SER A 16 15.15 9.55 -15.24
CA SER A 16 13.87 9.58 -15.96
C SER A 16 13.31 8.17 -16.26
N LYS A 17 14.17 7.18 -16.50
CA LYS A 17 13.75 5.77 -16.61
C LYS A 17 13.25 5.20 -15.29
N ILE A 18 13.90 5.52 -14.17
CA ILE A 18 13.49 5.06 -12.84
C ILE A 18 12.15 5.67 -12.47
N GLU A 19 11.97 6.98 -12.65
CA GLU A 19 10.70 7.67 -12.37
C GLU A 19 9.55 7.12 -13.21
N SER A 20 9.76 6.98 -14.53
CA SER A 20 8.74 6.39 -15.41
C SER A 20 8.45 4.92 -15.09
N SER A 21 9.41 4.17 -14.58
CA SER A 21 9.18 2.79 -14.13
C SER A 21 8.33 2.74 -12.86
N LYS A 22 8.63 3.60 -11.87
CA LYS A 22 7.86 3.68 -10.62
C LYS A 22 6.42 4.10 -10.87
N GLU A 23 6.22 5.08 -11.74
CA GLU A 23 4.88 5.53 -12.11
C GLU A 23 4.09 4.43 -12.81
N ARG A 24 4.71 3.70 -13.74
CA ARG A 24 4.08 2.53 -14.37
C ARG A 24 3.72 1.44 -13.37
N GLU A 25 4.60 1.18 -12.39
CA GLU A 25 4.35 0.21 -11.33
C GLU A 25 3.16 0.62 -10.46
N ARG A 26 3.07 1.91 -10.08
CA ARG A 26 1.94 2.49 -9.36
C ARG A 26 0.63 2.29 -10.12
N ILE A 27 0.57 2.73 -11.38
CA ILE A 27 -0.63 2.59 -12.22
C ILE A 27 -1.02 1.12 -12.37
N ARG A 28 -0.06 0.23 -12.66
CA ARG A 28 -0.31 -1.21 -12.81
C ARG A 28 -0.85 -1.82 -11.53
N THR A 29 -0.28 -1.44 -10.39
CA THR A 29 -0.69 -1.93 -9.07
C THR A 29 -2.12 -1.52 -8.77
N ILE A 30 -2.45 -0.23 -8.90
CA ILE A 30 -3.79 0.29 -8.62
C ILE A 30 -4.83 -0.32 -9.56
N SER A 31 -4.51 -0.46 -10.85
CA SER A 31 -5.39 -1.13 -11.81
C SER A 31 -5.64 -2.60 -11.44
N THR A 32 -4.59 -3.33 -11.08
CA THR A 32 -4.72 -4.76 -10.71
C THR A 32 -5.55 -4.93 -9.45
N ILE A 33 -5.38 -4.05 -8.46
CA ILE A 33 -6.18 -4.03 -7.24
C ILE A 33 -7.65 -3.75 -7.58
N ARG A 34 -7.92 -2.75 -8.43
CA ARG A 34 -9.29 -2.38 -8.86
C ARG A 34 -10.05 -3.57 -9.44
N ASP A 35 -9.38 -4.36 -10.26
CA ASP A 35 -9.99 -5.54 -10.91
C ASP A 35 -10.20 -6.72 -9.94
N ASN A 36 -9.61 -6.67 -8.73
CA ASN A 36 -9.57 -7.79 -7.80
C ASN A 36 -9.89 -7.40 -6.34
N ILE A 37 -10.60 -6.29 -6.09
CA ILE A 37 -10.85 -5.76 -4.74
C ILE A 37 -11.41 -6.82 -3.79
N ASP A 38 -12.41 -7.57 -4.21
CA ASP A 38 -13.06 -8.58 -3.35
C ASP A 38 -12.12 -9.73 -2.99
N SER A 39 -11.36 -10.24 -3.98
CA SER A 39 -10.40 -11.32 -3.78
C SER A 39 -9.23 -10.87 -2.92
N PHE A 40 -8.71 -9.67 -3.18
CA PHE A 40 -7.56 -9.11 -2.46
C PHE A 40 -7.92 -8.74 -1.02
N SER A 41 -9.05 -8.05 -0.80
CA SER A 41 -9.53 -7.71 0.55
C SER A 41 -9.76 -8.95 1.40
N ASN A 42 -10.34 -10.01 0.82
CA ASN A 42 -10.53 -11.29 1.50
C ASN A 42 -9.19 -11.91 1.95
N LYS A 43 -8.24 -12.02 1.01
CA LYS A 43 -6.91 -12.61 1.29
C LYS A 43 -6.15 -11.83 2.35
N VAL A 44 -6.10 -10.50 2.23
CA VAL A 44 -5.42 -9.65 3.21
C VAL A 44 -6.07 -9.80 4.59
N SER A 45 -7.40 -9.78 4.68
CA SER A 45 -8.11 -9.96 5.96
C SER A 45 -7.79 -11.30 6.61
N MET A 46 -7.83 -12.38 5.83
CA MET A 46 -7.45 -13.71 6.32
C MET A 46 -6.00 -13.71 6.82
N LYS A 47 -5.08 -13.14 6.04
CA LYS A 47 -3.65 -13.15 6.37
C LYS A 47 -3.32 -12.35 7.62
N LEU A 48 -3.94 -11.18 7.80
CA LEU A 48 -3.75 -10.35 8.99
C LEU A 48 -4.19 -11.07 10.27
N ILE A 49 -5.33 -11.78 10.20
CA ILE A 49 -5.88 -12.54 11.34
C ILE A 49 -5.03 -13.79 11.62
N GLU A 50 -4.69 -14.57 10.59
CA GLU A 50 -3.85 -15.77 10.72
C GLU A 50 -2.48 -15.46 11.29
N SER A 51 -1.89 -14.33 10.88
CA SER A 51 -0.58 -13.87 11.36
C SER A 51 -0.66 -13.20 12.73
N LYS A 52 -1.85 -13.13 13.33
CA LYS A 52 -2.14 -12.47 14.61
C LYS A 52 -1.73 -11.00 14.66
N LEU A 53 -1.73 -10.34 13.50
CA LEU A 53 -1.48 -8.90 13.39
C LEU A 53 -2.75 -8.08 13.66
N VAL A 54 -3.92 -8.67 13.43
CA VAL A 54 -5.21 -8.06 13.77
C VAL A 54 -6.05 -9.06 14.53
N GLU A 55 -6.49 -8.67 15.72
CA GLU A 55 -7.47 -9.40 16.51
C GLU A 55 -8.83 -8.73 16.38
N THR A 56 -9.85 -9.51 16.03
CA THR A 56 -11.18 -8.99 15.68
C THR A 56 -12.27 -9.95 16.10
N VAL A 57 -13.45 -9.42 16.39
CA VAL A 57 -14.67 -10.21 16.60
C VAL A 57 -15.36 -10.61 15.29
N SER A 58 -14.99 -9.99 14.16
CA SER A 58 -15.66 -10.21 12.88
C SER A 58 -14.73 -10.02 11.68
N LYS A 59 -14.30 -11.14 11.10
CA LYS A 59 -13.50 -11.16 9.86
C LYS A 59 -14.23 -10.49 8.68
N SER A 60 -15.55 -10.64 8.58
CA SER A 60 -16.33 -10.01 7.50
C SER A 60 -16.33 -8.49 7.61
N SER A 61 -16.33 -7.97 8.84
CA SER A 61 -16.23 -6.53 9.09
C SER A 61 -14.89 -5.98 8.61
N ILE A 62 -13.78 -6.64 8.97
CA ILE A 62 -12.43 -6.26 8.52
C ILE A 62 -12.33 -6.31 7.00
N GLN A 63 -12.83 -7.38 6.38
CA GLN A 63 -12.84 -7.49 4.92
C GLN A 63 -13.59 -6.34 4.25
N ASN A 64 -14.76 -5.98 4.78
CA ASN A 64 -15.53 -4.86 4.24
C ASN A 64 -14.81 -3.52 4.41
N GLN A 65 -14.12 -3.30 5.53
CA GLN A 65 -13.32 -2.08 5.75
C GLN A 65 -12.14 -2.01 4.78
N ILE A 66 -11.42 -3.12 4.58
CA ILE A 66 -10.33 -3.20 3.63
C ILE A 66 -10.84 -2.99 2.19
N ALA A 67 -11.95 -3.62 1.80
CA ALA A 67 -12.54 -3.43 0.48
C ALA A 67 -12.91 -1.95 0.22
N ARG A 68 -13.52 -1.27 1.21
CA ARG A 68 -13.83 0.16 1.13
C ARG A 68 -12.57 1.02 1.02
N CYS A 69 -11.53 0.68 1.77
CA CYS A 69 -10.24 1.36 1.69
C CYS A 69 -9.62 1.22 0.29
N LEU A 70 -9.68 0.03 -0.31
CA LEU A 70 -9.15 -0.23 -1.65
C LEU A 70 -9.96 0.48 -2.74
N ASP A 71 -11.29 0.52 -2.60
CA ASP A 71 -12.15 1.29 -3.51
C ASP A 71 -11.86 2.80 -3.42
N ALA A 72 -11.63 3.31 -2.20
CA ALA A 72 -11.18 4.69 -2.00
C ALA A 72 -9.81 4.94 -2.64
N LEU A 73 -8.83 4.06 -2.43
CA LEU A 73 -7.51 4.13 -3.08
C LEU A 73 -7.63 4.20 -4.61
N CYS A 74 -8.54 3.42 -5.19
CA CYS A 74 -8.73 3.37 -6.63
C CYS A 74 -9.34 4.65 -7.22
N LYS A 75 -9.95 5.50 -6.39
CA LYS A 75 -10.64 6.75 -6.78
C LYS A 75 -9.89 8.00 -6.29
N ALA A 76 -8.97 7.84 -5.36
CA ALA A 76 -8.21 8.93 -4.77
C ALA A 76 -7.27 9.58 -5.79
N GLU A 77 -7.07 10.88 -5.64
CA GLU A 77 -6.05 11.61 -6.40
C GLU A 77 -4.66 11.28 -5.86
N ASP A 78 -3.63 11.46 -6.69
CA ASP A 78 -2.25 11.15 -6.29
C ASP A 78 -1.83 11.94 -5.04
N PHE A 79 -2.27 13.19 -4.91
CA PHE A 79 -2.03 14.02 -3.75
C PHE A 79 -2.63 13.42 -2.47
N ASP A 80 -3.87 12.93 -2.52
CA ASP A 80 -4.55 12.35 -1.36
C ASP A 80 -3.84 11.07 -0.89
N ILE A 81 -3.46 10.22 -1.85
CA ILE A 81 -2.69 9.00 -1.57
C ILE A 81 -1.37 9.37 -0.90
N ASP A 82 -0.65 10.30 -1.49
CA ASP A 82 0.65 10.77 -1.02
C ASP A 82 0.57 11.42 0.35
N TYR A 83 -0.49 12.19 0.63
CA TYR A 83 -0.76 12.80 1.93
C TYR A 83 -1.04 11.73 2.99
N MET A 84 -1.90 10.75 2.68
CA MET A 84 -2.23 9.66 3.60
C MET A 84 -0.99 8.83 3.98
N VAL A 85 -0.10 8.54 3.03
CA VAL A 85 1.11 7.76 3.32
C VAL A 85 2.26 8.59 3.90
N ALA A 86 2.14 9.92 3.95
CA ALA A 86 3.22 10.81 4.38
C ALA A 86 3.90 10.41 5.70
N PRO A 87 3.15 10.00 6.76
CA PRO A 87 3.75 9.57 8.02
C PRO A 87 4.60 8.30 7.91
N PHE A 88 4.32 7.45 6.91
CA PHE A 88 4.93 6.13 6.75
C PHE A 88 5.96 6.06 5.61
N ARG A 89 6.29 7.19 4.95
CA ARG A 89 7.21 7.20 3.79
C ARG A 89 8.62 6.69 4.08
N THR A 90 9.06 6.79 5.34
CA THR A 90 10.38 6.32 5.79
C THR A 90 10.38 4.89 6.33
N LEU A 91 9.22 4.23 6.36
CA LEU A 91 9.08 2.87 6.89
C LEU A 91 9.99 1.90 6.12
N ILE A 92 10.03 2.01 4.79
CA ILE A 92 10.84 1.15 3.91
C ILE A 92 11.46 2.00 2.80
N SER A 93 12.67 1.66 2.35
CA SER A 93 13.43 2.47 1.38
C SER A 93 12.81 2.55 -0.03
N ASN A 94 12.05 1.54 -0.46
CA ASN A 94 11.35 1.54 -1.74
C ASN A 94 9.99 0.84 -1.60
N PRO A 95 8.99 1.51 -0.99
CA PRO A 95 7.71 0.89 -0.70
C PRO A 95 6.81 0.87 -1.94
N ASN A 96 5.99 -0.17 -2.06
CA ASN A 96 4.85 -0.12 -2.96
C ASN A 96 3.78 0.78 -2.34
N ILE A 97 3.31 1.77 -3.11
CA ILE A 97 2.42 2.81 -2.58
C ILE A 97 1.08 2.25 -2.10
N ALA A 98 0.55 1.20 -2.74
CA ALA A 98 -0.73 0.62 -2.36
C ALA A 98 -0.61 -0.16 -1.05
N SER A 99 0.49 -0.90 -0.87
CA SER A 99 0.80 -1.58 0.39
C SER A 99 0.99 -0.58 1.53
N LEU A 100 1.70 0.52 1.26
CA LEU A 100 1.93 1.57 2.25
C LEU A 100 0.62 2.28 2.63
N TYR A 101 -0.23 2.58 1.64
CA TYR A 101 -1.55 3.17 1.86
C TYR A 101 -2.44 2.29 2.74
N LEU A 102 -2.47 0.98 2.45
CA LEU A 102 -3.26 0.05 3.25
C LEU A 102 -2.68 -0.14 4.66
N THR A 103 -1.36 -0.10 4.81
CA THR A 103 -0.69 -0.13 6.12
C THR A 103 -1.09 1.09 6.96
N ALA A 104 -1.03 2.29 6.37
CA ALA A 104 -1.47 3.53 7.01
C ALA A 104 -2.95 3.46 7.43
N PHE A 105 -3.82 2.92 6.57
CA PHE A 105 -5.22 2.70 6.91
C PHE A 105 -5.41 1.75 8.10
N ILE A 106 -4.67 0.64 8.16
CA ILE A 106 -4.78 -0.31 9.26
C ILE A 106 -4.40 0.34 10.59
N ILE A 107 -3.25 1.01 10.61
CA ILE A 107 -2.68 1.60 11.82
C ILE A 107 -3.51 2.81 12.29
N GLU A 108 -3.99 3.66 11.39
CA GLU A 108 -4.68 4.89 11.80
C GLU A 108 -6.20 4.75 11.92
N LYS A 109 -6.82 3.94 11.06
CA LYS A 109 -8.29 3.87 10.94
C LYS A 109 -8.84 2.55 11.44
N LEU A 110 -8.23 1.42 11.05
CA LEU A 110 -8.76 0.10 11.40
C LEU A 110 -8.64 -0.18 12.89
N ILE A 111 -7.54 0.25 13.55
CA ILE A 111 -7.36 0.07 15.00
C ILE A 111 -8.51 0.67 15.83
N ASN A 112 -9.17 1.72 15.32
CA ASN A 112 -10.27 2.41 16.00
C ASN A 112 -11.65 1.82 15.65
N HIS A 113 -11.70 0.76 14.84
CA HIS A 113 -12.95 0.14 14.43
C HIS A 113 -13.56 -0.70 15.56
N LYS A 114 -14.86 -0.55 15.83
CA LYS A 114 -15.57 -1.23 16.94
C LYS A 114 -15.44 -2.77 16.97
N ASP A 115 -15.21 -3.38 15.81
CA ASP A 115 -15.09 -4.84 15.68
C ASP A 115 -13.63 -5.31 15.74
N VAL A 116 -12.67 -4.38 15.89
CA VAL A 116 -11.25 -4.67 16.14
C VAL A 116 -11.03 -4.65 17.64
N ILE A 117 -10.42 -5.72 18.14
CA ILE A 117 -10.01 -5.85 19.54
C ILE A 117 -8.68 -5.13 19.71
N ASP A 118 -7.70 -5.49 18.88
CA ASP A 118 -6.38 -4.85 18.86
C ASP A 118 -5.63 -5.10 17.54
N VAL A 119 -4.58 -4.30 17.30
CA VAL A 119 -3.63 -4.47 16.19
C VAL A 119 -2.23 -4.66 16.76
N TYR A 120 -1.60 -5.76 16.39
CA TYR A 120 -0.29 -6.18 16.91
C TYR A 120 0.79 -6.20 15.82
N GLY A 121 2.04 -6.28 16.26
CA GLY A 121 3.22 -6.30 15.40
C GLY A 121 3.77 -4.89 15.14
N SER A 122 4.88 -4.84 14.41
CA SER A 122 5.42 -3.56 13.93
C SER A 122 4.70 -3.11 12.65
N ASP A 123 4.80 -1.81 12.35
CA ASP A 123 4.33 -1.25 11.08
C ASP A 123 4.94 -1.98 9.87
N GLU A 124 6.19 -2.44 10.01
CA GLU A 124 6.91 -3.23 9.01
C GLU A 124 6.27 -4.61 8.82
N ASP A 125 5.88 -5.29 9.90
CA ASP A 125 5.23 -6.60 9.83
C ASP A 125 3.88 -6.51 9.08
N ILE A 126 3.10 -5.47 9.37
CA ILE A 126 1.82 -5.20 8.69
C ILE A 126 2.07 -4.94 7.20
N TYR A 127 3.05 -4.09 6.88
CA TYR A 127 3.42 -3.81 5.50
C TYR A 127 3.84 -5.07 4.75
N PHE A 128 4.75 -5.89 5.31
CA PHE A 128 5.25 -7.08 4.62
C PHE A 128 4.16 -8.14 4.46
N CYS A 129 3.24 -8.25 5.43
CA CYS A 129 2.07 -9.09 5.31
C CYS A 129 1.22 -8.70 4.10
N ILE A 130 0.90 -7.42 3.94
CA ILE A 130 0.14 -6.92 2.78
C ILE A 130 0.92 -7.08 1.48
N GLN A 131 2.20 -6.70 1.48
CA GLN A 131 3.06 -6.72 0.29
C GLN A 131 3.20 -8.15 -0.27
N LYS A 132 3.23 -9.16 0.61
CA LYS A 132 3.24 -10.56 0.19
C LYS A 132 1.98 -10.95 -0.58
N GLU A 133 0.81 -10.57 -0.06
CA GLU A 133 -0.46 -10.85 -0.74
C GLU A 133 -0.61 -10.05 -2.04
N LEU A 134 -0.12 -8.81 -2.07
CA LEU A 134 -0.10 -7.99 -3.28
C LEU A 134 0.84 -8.59 -4.35
N GLY A 135 2.02 -9.04 -3.95
CA GLY A 135 2.97 -9.71 -4.83
C GLY A 135 2.46 -11.04 -5.40
N ALA A 136 1.55 -11.71 -4.69
CA ALA A 136 0.87 -12.90 -5.19
C ALA A 136 -0.27 -12.56 -6.19
N LEU A 137 -0.84 -11.35 -6.10
CA LEU A 137 -1.86 -10.86 -7.01
C LEU A 137 -1.25 -10.33 -8.32
N LEU A 138 -0.10 -9.67 -8.24
CA LEU A 138 0.59 -9.13 -9.39
C LEU A 138 1.17 -10.27 -10.25
N PRO A 139 0.95 -10.27 -11.58
CA PRO A 139 1.56 -11.26 -12.47
C PRO A 139 3.08 -11.13 -12.39
N ARG A 140 3.78 -12.24 -12.11
CA ARG A 140 5.24 -12.32 -12.24
C ARG A 140 5.59 -12.07 -13.71
N SER A 141 6.18 -10.91 -13.98
CA SER A 141 6.76 -10.53 -15.28
C SER A 141 8.11 -11.19 -15.48
#